data_AF-A0AAV2HIT5-F1
#
_entry.id   AF-A0AAV2HIT5-F1
#
_cell.length_a   1.000
_cell.length_b   1.000
_cell.length_c   1.000
_cell.angle_alpha   90.00
_cell.angle_beta   90.00
_cell.angle_gamma   90.00
#
_symmetry.space_group_name_H-M   'P 1'
#
loop_
_entity.id
_entity.type
_entity.pdbx_description
1 polymer ?
#
loop_
_entity_poly.entity_id
_entity_poly.type
_entity_poly.pdbx_seq_one_letter_code
_entity_poly.pdbx_strand_id
1 'polypeptide(L)'
;MSHDMQSASDIDLLMIGKTGNGKSALGNSILRRKAFVSKSSSSSVTKDVAYEFGEHNGRKIKVVDGPGVGDTRMDNEKAISLVMGAMQYAISANPRGYHAFLLVVKFGGRFTAEDQDTIGFLKKIFGESFIKSYCILVMTCGDNFESESQESGQNFKQWCDEQDGVFQELLRECNNRVILFDNRTQDEAKKAKQISELIQMVDHLSSSGHRYNDDNFEKAKAVRDKLIIEAKKPMIKEDTMQETSLILYQLQVVQNTIEPEDRIVSLDELFIRAELLYETIWEKDNGTGALHDLVETVKSIQNTIVDEIKFSQRITAEKEKMRKQEAERERKYKEELKRQREEYELRIKQERMEDERRKELQRQQEKQMRELQERRRKEREEEERQLYKEMEREREKQRKEVEELERRYKAAKAENDEGIFTKVVKAVTWPFRKLFGLD
;
A
#
# COMPACT_ATOMS: atom_id res chain seq x y z
N MET A 1 24.07 42.96 -73.77
CA MET A 1 24.09 43.16 -72.31
C MET A 1 22.81 42.58 -71.74
N SER A 2 22.80 41.28 -71.48
CA SER A 2 21.72 40.60 -70.76
C SER A 2 22.13 40.60 -69.29
N HIS A 3 21.59 41.53 -68.51
CA HIS A 3 21.60 41.37 -67.07
C HIS A 3 20.69 40.16 -66.77
N ASP A 4 21.30 39.04 -66.40
CA ASP A 4 20.59 37.93 -65.77
C ASP A 4 19.97 38.47 -64.48
N MET A 5 18.69 38.80 -64.57
CA MET A 5 17.83 39.08 -63.44
C MET A 5 17.65 37.75 -62.73
N GLN A 6 18.51 37.47 -61.73
CA GLN A 6 18.27 36.39 -60.78
C GLN A 6 16.82 36.53 -60.32
N SER A 7 15.97 35.56 -60.67
CA SER A 7 14.57 35.57 -60.27
C SER A 7 14.52 35.66 -58.74
N ALA A 8 14.04 36.79 -58.20
CA ALA A 8 13.89 36.96 -56.77
C ALA A 8 12.97 35.84 -56.25
N SER A 9 13.45 35.03 -55.31
CA SER A 9 12.72 33.86 -54.81
C SER A 9 11.46 34.28 -54.05
N ASP A 10 10.30 33.72 -54.38
CA ASP A 10 9.03 34.02 -53.71
C ASP A 10 9.12 33.90 -52.18
N ILE A 11 8.45 34.81 -51.44
CA ILE A 11 8.48 34.87 -49.97
C ILE A 11 7.16 34.38 -49.37
N ASP A 12 7.27 33.58 -48.32
CA ASP A 12 6.17 33.15 -47.46
C ASP A 12 6.43 33.64 -46.04
N LEU A 13 5.49 34.43 -45.51
CA LEU A 13 5.58 35.12 -44.21
C LEU A 13 4.45 34.66 -43.30
N LEU A 14 4.75 34.39 -42.03
CA LEU A 14 3.76 34.09 -40.99
C LEU A 14 3.77 35.19 -39.92
N MET A 15 2.64 35.86 -39.72
CA MET A 15 2.50 36.88 -38.69
C MET A 15 2.04 36.25 -37.38
N ILE A 16 2.76 36.53 -36.29
CA ILE A 16 2.46 36.06 -34.93
C ILE A 16 2.55 37.21 -33.93
N GLY A 17 1.91 37.07 -32.78
CA GLY A 17 1.92 38.09 -31.73
C GLY A 17 0.56 38.26 -31.07
N LYS A 18 0.50 39.13 -30.07
CA LYS A 18 -0.72 39.34 -29.28
C LYS A 18 -1.90 39.80 -30.13
N THR A 19 -3.11 39.51 -29.67
CA THR A 19 -4.34 40.06 -30.25
C THR A 19 -4.32 41.58 -30.14
N GLY A 20 -4.84 42.30 -31.13
CA GLY A 20 -4.86 43.77 -31.10
C GLY A 20 -3.55 44.48 -31.49
N ASN A 21 -2.42 43.77 -31.63
CA ASN A 21 -1.16 44.35 -32.12
C ASN A 21 -1.14 44.67 -33.61
N GLY A 22 -2.26 44.49 -34.33
CA GLY A 22 -2.39 44.92 -35.71
C GLY A 22 -1.83 43.96 -36.78
N LYS A 23 -1.77 42.65 -36.51
CA LYS A 23 -1.34 41.62 -37.49
C LYS A 23 -2.10 41.72 -38.83
N SER A 24 -3.43 41.68 -38.80
CA SER A 24 -4.25 41.78 -40.02
C SER A 24 -4.06 43.11 -40.76
N ALA A 25 -3.87 44.22 -40.02
CA ALA A 25 -3.58 45.53 -40.61
C ALA A 25 -2.19 45.56 -41.28
N LEU A 26 -1.18 44.97 -40.63
CA LEU A 26 0.15 44.79 -41.20
C LEU A 26 0.10 43.96 -42.49
N GLY A 27 -0.63 42.84 -42.49
CA GLY A 27 -0.81 42.01 -43.68
C GLY A 27 -1.43 42.79 -44.85
N ASN A 28 -2.41 43.65 -44.57
CA ASN A 28 -3.00 44.55 -45.57
C ASN A 28 -1.99 45.58 -46.12
N SER A 29 -1.13 46.11 -45.26
CA SER A 29 -0.05 47.02 -45.67
C SER A 29 0.96 46.31 -46.58
N ILE A 30 1.40 45.11 -46.21
CA ILE A 30 2.33 44.30 -47.00
C ILE A 30 1.73 43.96 -48.37
N LEU A 31 0.45 43.58 -48.40
CA LEU A 31 -0.26 43.21 -49.63
C LEU A 31 -0.81 44.40 -50.43
N ARG A 32 -0.69 45.62 -49.90
CA ARG A 32 -1.21 46.88 -50.48
C ARG A 32 -2.70 46.86 -50.83
N ARG A 33 -3.48 46.01 -50.16
CA ARG A 33 -4.94 45.90 -50.31
C ARG A 33 -5.59 45.42 -49.02
N LYS A 34 -6.90 45.59 -48.90
CA LYS A 34 -7.69 45.05 -47.77
C LYS A 34 -7.94 43.55 -47.97
N ALA A 35 -6.92 42.74 -47.70
CA ALA A 35 -6.92 41.28 -47.84
C ALA A 35 -7.50 40.59 -46.60
N PHE A 36 -7.16 41.07 -45.42
CA PHE A 36 -7.60 40.56 -44.12
C PHE A 36 -8.60 41.51 -43.46
N VAL A 37 -9.59 40.92 -42.78
CA VAL A 37 -10.59 41.67 -42.01
C VAL A 37 -9.96 42.20 -40.72
N SER A 38 -9.48 43.45 -40.75
CA SER A 38 -8.96 44.14 -39.57
C SER A 38 -10.10 44.81 -38.79
N LYS A 39 -10.82 44.04 -37.96
CA LYS A 39 -11.78 44.60 -36.99
C LYS A 39 -11.12 44.76 -35.62
N SER A 40 -11.30 45.91 -34.99
CA SER A 40 -11.01 46.13 -33.56
C SER A 40 -12.08 45.42 -32.71
N SER A 41 -12.10 44.09 -32.74
CA SER A 41 -12.99 43.27 -31.90
C SER A 41 -12.28 42.92 -30.59
N SER A 42 -13.01 42.99 -29.48
CA SER A 42 -12.59 42.52 -28.15
C SER A 42 -12.73 40.99 -27.97
N SER A 43 -13.18 40.27 -29.00
CA SER A 43 -13.34 38.80 -28.95
C SER A 43 -12.01 38.10 -29.25
N SER A 44 -11.30 37.74 -28.19
CA SER A 44 -9.93 37.21 -28.11
C SER A 44 -9.62 35.85 -28.76
N VAL A 45 -10.49 35.29 -29.60
CA VAL A 45 -10.23 33.97 -30.22
C VAL A 45 -10.63 33.98 -31.68
N THR A 46 -9.80 34.58 -32.54
CA THR A 46 -9.85 34.33 -33.98
C THR A 46 -9.29 32.94 -34.25
N LYS A 47 -10.17 32.01 -34.65
CA LYS A 47 -9.86 30.61 -34.95
C LYS A 47 -9.33 30.37 -36.38
N ASP A 48 -9.32 31.40 -37.23
CA ASP A 48 -9.07 31.20 -38.66
C ASP A 48 -7.69 31.74 -39.05
N VAL A 49 -6.77 30.80 -39.33
CA VAL A 49 -5.55 31.12 -40.06
C VAL A 49 -5.96 31.43 -41.49
N ALA A 50 -5.73 32.67 -41.92
CA ALA A 50 -5.99 33.12 -43.29
C ALA A 50 -4.68 33.38 -44.01
N TYR A 51 -4.64 33.15 -45.32
CA TYR A 51 -3.49 33.50 -46.13
C TYR A 51 -3.91 34.16 -47.44
N GLU A 52 -3.10 35.10 -47.89
CA GLU A 52 -3.35 35.89 -49.08
C GLU A 52 -2.05 36.17 -49.81
N PHE A 53 -2.15 36.45 -51.11
CA PHE A 53 -1.00 36.69 -51.98
C PHE A 53 -0.94 38.13 -52.46
N GLY A 54 0.27 38.59 -52.71
CA GLY A 54 0.59 39.88 -53.32
C GLY A 54 1.89 39.80 -54.09
N GLU A 55 2.28 40.92 -54.69
CA GLU A 55 3.51 41.05 -55.44
C GLU A 55 4.14 42.41 -55.16
N HIS A 56 5.46 42.44 -54.97
CA HIS A 56 6.22 43.68 -54.86
C HIS A 56 7.52 43.54 -55.66
N ASN A 57 7.75 44.48 -56.59
CA ASN A 57 8.91 44.47 -57.49
C ASN A 57 9.13 43.11 -58.21
N GLY A 58 8.06 42.48 -58.70
CA GLY A 58 8.12 41.20 -59.42
C GLY A 58 8.28 39.96 -58.54
N ARG A 59 8.37 40.12 -57.21
CA ARG A 59 8.50 39.02 -56.24
C ARG A 59 7.14 38.71 -55.63
N LYS A 60 6.71 37.44 -55.67
CA LYS A 60 5.44 37.05 -55.02
C LYS A 60 5.63 36.95 -53.51
N ILE A 61 4.62 37.39 -52.78
CA ILE A 61 4.59 37.38 -51.32
C ILE A 61 3.31 36.69 -50.88
N LYS A 62 3.44 35.57 -50.16
CA LYS A 62 2.36 34.96 -49.39
C LYS A 62 2.44 35.48 -47.96
N VAL A 63 1.35 36.05 -47.48
CA VAL A 63 1.23 36.50 -46.08
C VAL A 63 0.20 35.61 -45.41
N VAL A 64 0.55 35.06 -44.25
CA VAL A 64 -0.33 34.26 -43.41
C VAL A 64 -0.60 35.03 -42.12
N ASP A 65 -1.87 35.32 -41.86
CA ASP A 65 -2.34 35.90 -40.60
C ASP A 65 -2.52 34.78 -39.58
N GLY A 66 -1.56 34.66 -38.66
CA GLY A 66 -1.57 33.64 -37.61
C GLY A 66 -2.44 34.01 -36.42
N PRO A 67 -2.81 33.03 -35.58
CA PRO A 67 -3.65 33.27 -34.41
C PRO A 67 -2.98 34.21 -33.41
N GLY A 68 -3.80 34.96 -32.67
CA GLY A 68 -3.34 35.75 -31.53
C GLY A 68 -2.95 34.85 -30.35
N VAL A 69 -1.80 35.15 -29.74
CA VAL A 69 -1.25 34.32 -28.64
C VAL A 69 -1.49 34.91 -27.25
N GLY A 70 -1.66 36.24 -27.16
CA GLY A 70 -1.57 37.01 -25.90
C GLY A 70 -2.77 36.96 -24.97
N ASP A 71 -3.98 36.70 -25.46
CA ASP A 71 -5.18 36.61 -24.58
C ASP A 71 -5.30 35.23 -23.90
N THR A 72 -4.34 34.35 -24.15
CA THR A 72 -4.30 32.98 -23.64
C THR A 72 -3.77 33.02 -22.23
N ARG A 73 -4.62 32.88 -21.21
CA ARG A 73 -4.11 32.54 -19.89
C ARG A 73 -3.36 31.22 -19.99
N MET A 74 -2.05 31.24 -19.76
CA MET A 74 -1.15 30.09 -19.94
C MET A 74 -1.33 28.99 -18.90
N ASP A 75 -2.33 29.12 -18.04
CA ASP A 75 -2.82 28.11 -17.11
C ASP A 75 -4.04 27.34 -17.66
N ASN A 76 -4.61 27.77 -18.80
CA ASN A 76 -5.83 27.19 -19.36
C ASN A 76 -5.50 26.24 -20.50
N GLU A 77 -5.62 24.93 -20.23
CA GLU A 77 -5.42 23.84 -21.20
C GLU A 77 -6.19 24.06 -22.52
N LYS A 78 -7.47 24.47 -22.45
CA LYS A 78 -8.29 24.65 -23.65
C LYS A 78 -7.74 25.78 -24.52
N ALA A 79 -7.29 26.85 -23.88
CA ALA A 79 -6.73 28.00 -24.58
C ALA A 79 -5.39 27.63 -25.25
N ILE A 80 -4.50 26.93 -24.53
CA ILE A 80 -3.23 26.43 -25.07
C ILE A 80 -3.46 25.48 -26.24
N SER A 81 -4.39 24.52 -26.10
CA SER A 81 -4.68 23.52 -27.14
C SER A 81 -5.24 24.16 -28.41
N LEU A 82 -6.10 25.18 -28.28
CA LEU A 82 -6.63 25.93 -29.41
C LEU A 82 -5.53 26.68 -30.16
N VAL A 83 -4.68 27.41 -29.44
CA VAL A 83 -3.57 28.16 -30.04
C VAL A 83 -2.57 27.20 -30.70
N MET A 84 -2.19 26.12 -30.01
CA MET A 84 -1.27 25.13 -30.56
C MET A 84 -1.84 24.45 -31.82
N GLY A 85 -3.11 24.07 -31.82
CA GLY A 85 -3.77 23.49 -33.00
C GLY A 85 -3.82 24.45 -34.18
N ALA A 86 -4.10 25.74 -33.94
CA ALA A 86 -4.07 26.76 -34.98
C ALA A 86 -2.65 27.01 -35.52
N MET A 87 -1.62 27.00 -34.65
CA MET A 87 -0.22 27.09 -35.09
C MET A 87 0.20 25.85 -35.90
N GLN A 88 -0.17 24.66 -35.45
CA GLN A 88 0.10 23.42 -36.19
C GLN A 88 -0.55 23.44 -37.57
N TYR A 89 -1.82 23.87 -37.66
CA TYR A 89 -2.49 24.07 -38.93
C TYR A 89 -1.75 25.08 -39.81
N ALA A 90 -1.32 26.22 -39.27
CA ALA A 90 -0.57 27.22 -40.03
C ALA A 90 0.75 26.66 -40.60
N ILE A 91 1.47 25.84 -39.83
CA ILE A 91 2.70 25.19 -40.31
C ILE A 91 2.38 24.18 -41.42
N SER A 92 1.46 23.24 -41.17
CA SER A 92 1.14 22.18 -42.14
C SER A 92 0.44 22.69 -43.41
N ALA A 93 -0.29 23.81 -43.34
CA ALA A 93 -0.88 24.47 -44.51
C ALA A 93 0.15 25.14 -45.42
N ASN A 94 1.42 25.19 -45.01
CA ASN A 94 2.52 25.67 -45.84
C ASN A 94 3.69 24.67 -45.88
N PRO A 95 3.59 23.56 -46.63
CA PRO A 95 4.59 22.48 -46.62
C PRO A 95 6.00 22.90 -47.04
N ARG A 96 6.12 24.01 -47.80
CA ARG A 96 7.42 24.58 -48.18
C ARG A 96 8.09 25.33 -47.02
N GLY A 97 7.36 25.61 -45.94
CA GLY A 97 7.81 26.40 -44.80
C GLY A 97 7.81 27.91 -45.04
N TYR A 98 8.09 28.65 -43.97
CA TYR A 98 8.12 30.11 -43.92
C TYR A 98 9.54 30.65 -43.95
N HIS A 99 9.77 31.72 -44.70
CA HIS A 99 11.09 32.38 -44.71
C HIS A 99 11.29 33.20 -43.45
N ALA A 100 10.22 33.85 -42.98
CA ALA A 100 10.26 34.66 -41.79
C ALA A 100 8.94 34.57 -41.02
N PHE A 101 9.08 34.70 -39.70
CA PHE A 101 7.99 35.01 -38.79
C PHE A 101 8.04 36.51 -38.50
N LEU A 102 6.90 37.17 -38.64
CA LEU A 102 6.76 38.57 -38.26
C LEU A 102 6.17 38.61 -36.86
N LEU A 103 7.01 38.89 -35.87
CA LEU A 103 6.58 39.05 -34.49
C LEU A 103 6.04 40.47 -34.31
N VAL A 104 4.72 40.61 -34.26
CA VAL A 104 4.03 41.90 -34.32
C VAL A 104 3.80 42.46 -32.93
N VAL A 105 4.36 43.65 -32.70
CA VAL A 105 4.25 44.43 -31.46
C VAL A 105 3.71 45.81 -31.76
N LYS A 106 3.09 46.47 -30.78
CA LYS A 106 2.45 47.78 -30.96
C LYS A 106 3.29 48.87 -30.29
N PHE A 107 3.63 49.93 -31.03
CA PHE A 107 4.25 51.12 -30.45
C PHE A 107 3.32 51.80 -29.42
N GLY A 108 3.92 52.40 -28.38
CA GLY A 108 3.19 53.02 -27.26
C GLY A 108 2.57 52.03 -26.27
N GLY A 109 2.70 50.72 -26.51
CA GLY A 109 2.41 49.68 -25.53
C GLY A 109 3.60 49.44 -24.61
N ARG A 110 3.36 49.23 -23.31
CA ARG A 110 4.42 48.78 -22.40
C ARG A 110 4.71 47.30 -22.67
N PHE A 111 6.00 46.94 -22.72
CA PHE A 111 6.40 45.54 -22.63
C PHE A 111 6.27 45.09 -21.17
N THR A 112 5.36 44.16 -20.93
CA THR A 112 4.99 43.67 -19.61
C THR A 112 5.50 42.24 -19.39
N ALA A 113 5.39 41.73 -18.16
CA ALA A 113 5.65 40.32 -17.86
C ALA A 113 4.82 39.37 -18.76
N GLU A 114 3.59 39.77 -19.11
CA GLU A 114 2.74 38.99 -20.01
C GLU A 114 3.32 38.91 -21.44
N ASP A 115 4.05 39.94 -21.90
CA ASP A 115 4.77 39.89 -23.19
C ASP A 115 5.95 38.90 -23.11
N GLN A 116 6.66 38.89 -21.99
CA GLN A 116 7.73 37.92 -21.75
C GLN A 116 7.20 36.48 -21.73
N ASP A 117 6.07 36.25 -21.06
CA ASP A 117 5.39 34.96 -21.04
C ASP A 117 4.98 34.53 -22.46
N THR A 118 4.40 35.46 -23.23
CA THR A 118 4.02 35.24 -24.64
C THR A 118 5.22 34.81 -25.49
N ILE A 119 6.36 35.47 -25.34
CA ILE A 119 7.60 35.14 -26.04
C ILE A 119 8.08 33.75 -25.62
N GLY A 120 8.09 33.45 -24.32
CA GLY A 120 8.47 32.13 -23.80
C GLY A 120 7.57 31.01 -24.32
N PHE A 121 6.25 31.25 -24.38
CA PHE A 121 5.29 30.31 -24.96
C PHE A 121 5.54 30.04 -26.44
N LEU A 122 5.81 31.09 -27.23
CA LEU A 122 6.15 30.94 -28.63
C LEU A 122 7.45 30.14 -28.84
N LYS A 123 8.45 30.31 -27.97
CA LYS A 123 9.68 29.50 -27.99
C LYS A 123 9.41 28.04 -27.69
N LYS A 124 8.55 27.73 -26.73
CA LYS A 124 8.11 26.35 -26.45
C LYS A 124 7.38 25.73 -27.65
N ILE A 125 6.62 26.52 -28.40
CA ILE A 125 5.90 26.06 -29.60
C ILE A 125 6.84 25.82 -30.78
N PHE A 126 7.64 26.83 -31.15
CA PHE A 126 8.41 26.83 -32.39
C PHE A 126 9.88 26.39 -32.21
N GLY A 127 10.33 26.21 -30.98
CA GLY A 127 11.70 25.83 -30.60
C GLY A 127 12.55 27.04 -30.23
N GLU A 128 13.47 26.89 -29.28
CA GLU A 128 14.23 27.99 -28.66
C GLU A 128 14.98 28.91 -29.64
N SER A 129 15.48 28.37 -30.76
CA SER A 129 16.22 29.17 -31.75
C SER A 129 15.35 29.93 -32.74
N PHE A 130 14.02 29.75 -32.74
CA PHE A 130 13.16 30.26 -33.81
C PHE A 130 13.20 31.79 -33.92
N ILE A 131 13.26 32.49 -32.78
CA ILE A 131 13.37 33.96 -32.73
C ILE A 131 14.64 34.42 -33.42
N LYS A 132 15.77 33.82 -33.02
CA LYS A 132 17.09 34.17 -33.55
C LYS A 132 17.24 33.85 -35.04
N SER A 133 16.66 32.76 -35.50
CA SER A 133 16.87 32.25 -36.86
C SER A 133 15.85 32.74 -37.88
N TYR A 134 14.60 33.00 -37.49
CA TYR A 134 13.50 33.22 -38.43
C TYR A 134 12.64 34.45 -38.12
N CYS A 135 12.76 35.08 -36.95
CA CYS A 135 11.90 36.21 -36.60
C CYS A 135 12.47 37.58 -37.02
N ILE A 136 11.55 38.45 -37.45
CA ILE A 136 11.72 39.89 -37.57
C ILE A 136 10.69 40.54 -36.64
N LEU A 137 11.15 41.47 -35.79
CA LEU A 137 10.25 42.24 -34.94
C LEU A 137 9.58 43.34 -35.76
N VAL A 138 8.26 43.35 -35.83
CA VAL A 138 7.51 44.38 -36.56
C VAL A 138 6.75 45.23 -35.58
N MET A 139 7.14 46.49 -35.45
CA MET A 139 6.46 47.45 -34.61
C MET A 139 5.40 48.21 -35.42
N THR A 140 4.14 48.09 -35.01
CA THR A 140 3.01 48.79 -35.63
C THR A 140 2.74 50.12 -34.92
N CYS A 141 1.79 50.90 -35.44
CA CYS A 141 1.50 52.27 -34.98
C CYS A 141 2.66 53.24 -35.25
N GLY A 142 3.30 53.11 -36.42
CA GLY A 142 4.32 54.05 -36.87
C GLY A 142 3.84 55.49 -37.03
N ASP A 143 2.54 55.71 -37.24
CA ASP A 143 1.91 57.03 -37.20
C ASP A 143 2.06 57.69 -35.82
N ASN A 144 1.87 56.91 -34.75
CA ASN A 144 2.08 57.39 -33.38
C ASN A 144 3.56 57.71 -33.13
N PHE A 145 4.47 56.81 -33.53
CA PHE A 145 5.92 57.04 -33.38
C PHE A 145 6.36 58.30 -34.13
N GLU A 146 5.87 58.52 -35.35
CA GLU A 146 6.23 59.70 -36.13
C GLU A 146 5.78 61.01 -35.47
N SER A 147 4.61 61.01 -34.83
CA SER A 147 4.16 62.15 -34.03
C SER A 147 5.11 62.43 -32.87
N GLU A 148 5.51 61.41 -32.11
CA GLU A 148 6.46 61.56 -30.98
C GLU A 148 7.88 61.91 -31.46
N SER A 149 8.30 61.37 -32.60
CA SER A 149 9.58 61.64 -33.25
C SER A 149 9.69 63.08 -33.74
N GLN A 150 8.60 63.69 -34.22
CA GLN A 150 8.59 65.11 -34.60
C GLN A 150 8.83 66.05 -33.42
N GLU A 151 8.38 65.66 -32.22
CA GLU A 151 8.58 66.44 -30.98
C GLU A 151 9.99 66.22 -30.39
N SER A 152 10.47 64.97 -30.41
CA SER A 152 11.77 64.59 -29.80
C SER A 152 12.98 64.76 -30.73
N GLY A 153 12.77 64.75 -32.05
CA GLY A 153 13.83 64.69 -33.06
C GLY A 153 14.52 63.32 -33.18
N GLN A 154 14.04 62.31 -32.46
CA GLN A 154 14.66 60.98 -32.38
C GLN A 154 14.21 60.08 -33.53
N ASN A 155 15.14 59.37 -34.18
CA ASN A 155 14.76 58.36 -35.17
C ASN A 155 14.45 57.00 -34.54
N PHE A 156 13.74 56.13 -35.28
CA PHE A 156 13.25 54.85 -34.73
C PHE A 156 14.36 53.92 -34.19
N LYS A 157 15.53 53.92 -34.83
CA LYS A 157 16.66 53.10 -34.37
C LYS A 157 17.21 53.62 -33.04
N GLN A 158 17.40 54.93 -32.91
CA GLN A 158 17.79 55.55 -31.65
C GLN A 158 16.78 55.24 -30.54
N TRP A 159 15.48 55.34 -30.86
CA TRP A 159 14.43 54.97 -29.92
C TRP A 159 14.56 53.52 -29.45
N CYS A 160 14.79 52.58 -30.37
CA CYS A 160 15.02 51.17 -30.01
C CYS A 160 16.26 50.97 -29.13
N ASP A 161 17.37 51.65 -29.45
CA ASP A 161 18.64 51.53 -28.73
C ASP A 161 18.55 52.04 -27.27
N GLU A 162 17.64 52.99 -27.01
CA GLU A 162 17.38 53.55 -25.68
C GLU A 162 16.41 52.72 -24.81
N GLN A 163 15.71 51.74 -25.39
CA GLN A 163 14.80 50.90 -24.63
C GLN A 163 15.56 49.91 -23.72
N ASP A 164 14.90 49.47 -22.65
CA ASP A 164 15.42 48.50 -21.68
C ASP A 164 14.48 47.29 -21.47
N GLY A 165 14.88 46.41 -20.56
CA GLY A 165 14.09 45.24 -20.15
C GLY A 165 13.75 44.26 -21.28
N VAL A 166 12.53 43.72 -21.21
CA VAL A 166 12.04 42.62 -22.07
C VAL A 166 12.11 42.97 -23.56
N PHE A 167 11.83 44.21 -23.93
CA PHE A 167 11.91 44.64 -25.33
C PHE A 167 13.35 44.55 -25.84
N GLN A 168 14.30 45.07 -25.08
CA GLN A 168 15.70 45.12 -25.50
C GLN A 168 16.34 43.73 -25.52
N GLU A 169 15.93 42.84 -24.60
CA GLU A 169 16.30 41.42 -24.64
C GLU A 169 15.78 40.73 -25.90
N LEU A 170 14.49 40.92 -26.23
CA LEU A 170 13.89 40.37 -27.45
C LEU A 170 14.57 40.92 -28.71
N LEU A 171 14.87 42.22 -28.74
CA LEU A 171 15.53 42.85 -29.88
C LEU A 171 16.92 42.25 -30.12
N ARG A 172 17.71 42.06 -29.06
CA ARG A 172 19.02 41.40 -29.12
C ARG A 172 18.91 39.96 -29.60
N GLU A 173 17.93 39.20 -29.11
CA GLU A 173 17.70 37.82 -29.55
C GLU A 173 17.30 37.74 -31.03
N CYS A 174 16.53 38.72 -31.52
CA CYS A 174 16.23 38.94 -32.93
C CYS A 174 17.42 39.51 -33.74
N ASN A 175 18.64 39.58 -33.18
CA ASN A 175 19.82 40.20 -33.81
C ASN A 175 19.55 41.62 -34.33
N ASN A 176 18.81 42.42 -33.56
CA ASN A 176 18.42 43.79 -33.88
C ASN A 176 17.59 43.94 -35.17
N ARG A 177 16.93 42.87 -35.62
CA ARG A 177 15.99 42.91 -36.77
C ARG A 177 14.65 43.48 -36.29
N VAL A 178 14.49 44.78 -36.44
CA VAL A 178 13.24 45.49 -36.13
C VAL A 178 12.88 46.47 -37.24
N ILE A 179 11.60 46.54 -37.57
CA ILE A 179 11.05 47.49 -38.55
C ILE A 179 9.79 48.16 -38.02
N LEU A 180 9.66 49.45 -38.29
CA LEU A 180 8.47 50.24 -37.96
C LEU A 180 7.50 50.25 -39.14
N PHE A 181 6.23 49.98 -38.86
CA PHE A 181 5.14 50.04 -39.82
C PHE A 181 4.07 51.05 -39.41
N ASP A 182 3.90 52.07 -40.26
CA ASP A 182 2.68 52.86 -40.32
C ASP A 182 1.68 52.15 -41.24
N ASN A 183 0.65 51.54 -40.65
CA ASN A 183 -0.39 50.82 -41.39
C ASN A 183 -1.53 51.72 -41.89
N ARG A 184 -1.45 53.03 -41.63
CA ARG A 184 -2.47 54.03 -41.99
C ARG A 184 -2.01 55.01 -43.05
N THR A 185 -0.71 55.09 -43.30
CA THR A 185 -0.15 55.96 -44.33
C THR A 185 -0.86 55.77 -45.68
N GLN A 186 -1.09 56.89 -46.37
CA GLN A 186 -1.55 56.91 -47.75
C GLN A 186 -0.42 57.27 -48.72
N ASP A 187 0.79 57.54 -48.21
CA ASP A 187 1.96 57.82 -49.03
C ASP A 187 2.48 56.52 -49.67
N GLU A 188 2.33 56.42 -51.00
CA GLU A 188 2.74 55.25 -51.76
C GLU A 188 4.27 55.02 -51.75
N ALA A 189 5.07 56.09 -51.67
CA ALA A 189 6.52 55.96 -51.55
C ALA A 189 6.89 55.37 -50.18
N LYS A 190 6.22 55.81 -49.11
CA LYS A 190 6.41 55.28 -47.76
C LYS A 190 5.97 53.81 -47.66
N LYS A 191 4.80 53.44 -48.21
CA LYS A 191 4.34 52.04 -48.30
C LYS A 191 5.37 51.17 -49.03
N ALA A 192 5.84 51.60 -50.19
CA ALA A 192 6.82 50.86 -50.98
C ALA A 192 8.17 50.71 -50.25
N LYS A 193 8.60 51.74 -49.51
CA LYS A 193 9.82 51.71 -48.71
C LYS A 193 9.73 50.70 -47.56
N GLN A 194 8.66 50.74 -46.76
CA GLN A 194 8.44 49.80 -45.66
C GLN A 194 8.47 48.32 -46.12
N ILE A 195 7.83 48.03 -47.26
CA ILE A 195 7.82 46.66 -47.82
C ILE A 195 9.22 46.27 -48.34
N SER A 196 9.91 47.19 -49.01
CA SER A 196 11.26 46.92 -49.54
C SER A 196 12.27 46.66 -48.41
N GLU A 197 12.20 47.42 -47.32
CA GLU A 197 13.02 47.21 -46.12
C GLU A 197 12.68 45.87 -45.44
N LEU A 198 11.40 45.50 -45.34
CA LEU A 198 10.99 44.20 -44.81
C LEU A 198 11.57 43.05 -45.65
N ILE A 199 11.41 43.11 -46.97
CA ILE A 199 11.94 42.10 -47.89
C ILE A 199 13.46 41.99 -47.76
N GLN A 200 14.16 43.12 -47.68
CA GLN A 200 15.59 43.14 -47.45
C GLN A 200 15.96 42.45 -46.14
N MET A 201 15.24 42.70 -45.03
CA MET A 201 15.49 42.00 -43.77
C MET A 201 15.28 40.50 -43.87
N VAL A 202 14.27 40.05 -44.62
CA VAL A 202 14.01 38.62 -44.87
C VAL A 202 15.18 37.98 -45.62
N ASP A 203 15.71 38.65 -46.65
CA ASP A 203 16.83 38.15 -47.45
C ASP A 203 18.14 38.05 -46.65
N HIS A 204 18.29 38.86 -45.61
CA HIS A 204 19.47 38.87 -44.72
C HIS A 204 19.28 38.01 -43.46
N LEU A 205 18.20 37.23 -43.36
CA LEU A 205 18.02 36.32 -42.22
C LEU A 205 19.16 35.30 -42.14
N SER A 206 19.55 34.99 -40.91
CA SER A 206 20.61 34.02 -40.60
C SER A 206 20.27 32.59 -41.01
N SER A 207 19.01 32.32 -41.36
CA SER A 207 18.61 31.07 -41.99
C SER A 207 19.21 30.90 -43.41
N SER A 208 19.80 31.95 -44.00
CA SER A 208 20.47 31.89 -45.31
C SER A 208 19.59 31.27 -46.40
N GLY A 209 18.30 31.62 -46.41
CA GLY A 209 17.30 31.12 -47.36
C GLY A 209 16.62 29.80 -46.94
N HIS A 210 17.04 29.17 -45.84
CA HIS A 210 16.31 28.03 -45.27
C HIS A 210 14.98 28.51 -44.67
N ARG A 211 13.93 27.75 -44.91
CA ARG A 211 12.58 28.02 -44.44
C ARG A 211 12.31 27.22 -43.17
N TYR A 212 11.57 27.80 -42.24
CA TYR A 212 11.02 27.07 -41.11
C TYR A 212 9.87 26.18 -41.59
N ASN A 213 10.01 24.87 -41.46
CA ASN A 213 9.05 23.88 -41.96
C ASN A 213 8.57 22.91 -40.87
N ASP A 214 7.86 21.86 -41.28
CA ASP A 214 7.38 20.80 -40.37
C ASP A 214 8.51 20.14 -39.58
N ASP A 215 9.71 19.95 -40.17
CA ASP A 215 10.85 19.34 -39.46
C ASP A 215 11.36 20.24 -38.32
N ASN A 216 11.38 21.56 -38.54
CA ASN A 216 11.71 22.52 -37.47
C ASN A 216 10.66 22.47 -36.37
N PHE A 217 9.38 22.38 -36.74
CA PHE A 217 8.29 22.28 -35.79
C PHE A 217 8.37 20.98 -34.99
N GLU A 218 8.68 19.85 -35.62
CA GLU A 218 8.73 18.55 -34.96
C GLU A 218 9.82 18.47 -33.88
N LYS A 219 10.95 19.19 -34.04
CA LYS A 219 12.02 19.27 -33.03
C LYS A 219 11.54 19.80 -31.66
N ALA A 220 10.48 20.61 -31.64
CA ALA A 220 9.90 21.14 -30.40
C ALA A 220 8.71 20.32 -29.89
N LYS A 221 8.37 19.18 -30.51
CA LYS A 221 7.20 18.37 -30.14
C LYS A 221 7.22 17.94 -28.68
N ALA A 222 8.34 17.43 -28.17
CA ALA A 222 8.45 17.00 -26.78
C ALA A 222 8.17 18.15 -25.78
N VAL A 223 8.61 19.37 -26.10
CA VAL A 223 8.35 20.57 -25.28
C VAL A 223 6.87 20.96 -25.34
N ARG A 224 6.25 20.89 -26.53
CA ARG A 224 4.81 21.16 -26.71
C ARG A 224 3.94 20.14 -25.97
N ASP A 225 4.24 18.85 -26.10
CA ASP A 225 3.50 17.79 -25.42
C ASP A 225 3.57 17.98 -23.90
N LYS A 226 4.76 18.31 -23.37
CA LYS A 226 4.96 18.63 -21.95
C LYS A 226 4.13 19.83 -21.51
N LEU A 227 4.08 20.90 -22.31
CA LEU A 227 3.33 22.12 -22.01
C LEU A 227 1.82 21.85 -21.84
N ILE A 228 1.24 20.97 -22.66
CA ILE A 228 -0.18 20.59 -22.54
C ILE A 228 -0.44 19.87 -21.22
N ILE A 229 0.47 18.97 -20.83
CA ILE A 229 0.34 18.19 -19.60
C ILE A 229 0.57 19.09 -18.37
N GLU A 230 1.52 20.02 -18.42
CA GLU A 230 1.71 21.03 -17.38
C GLU A 230 0.45 21.89 -17.18
N ALA A 231 -0.27 22.24 -18.25
CA ALA A 231 -1.54 22.96 -18.14
C ALA A 231 -2.66 22.11 -17.50
N LYS A 232 -2.62 20.77 -17.67
CA LYS A 232 -3.55 19.83 -17.02
C LYS A 232 -3.15 19.47 -15.60
N LYS A 233 -1.89 19.70 -15.23
CA LYS A 233 -1.30 19.28 -13.96
C LYS A 233 -2.10 19.71 -12.73
N PRO A 234 -2.68 20.92 -12.61
CA PRO A 234 -3.48 21.29 -11.44
C PRO A 234 -4.68 20.37 -11.21
N MET A 235 -5.41 20.03 -12.26
CA MET A 235 -6.55 19.11 -12.19
C MET A 235 -6.10 17.68 -11.86
N ILE A 236 -5.05 17.19 -12.53
CA ILE A 236 -4.51 15.84 -12.27
C ILE A 236 -3.99 15.74 -10.83
N LYS A 237 -3.36 16.79 -10.32
CA LYS A 237 -2.87 16.88 -8.95
C LYS A 237 -4.02 16.82 -7.95
N GLU A 238 -5.13 17.51 -8.21
CA GLU A 238 -6.33 17.44 -7.36
C GLU A 238 -6.89 16.02 -7.30
N ASP A 239 -7.12 15.38 -8.45
CA ASP A 239 -7.59 13.99 -8.54
C ASP A 239 -6.64 13.03 -7.78
N THR A 240 -5.33 13.21 -7.98
CA THR A 240 -4.29 12.40 -7.33
C THR A 240 -4.31 12.61 -5.82
N MET A 241 -4.43 13.84 -5.34
CA MET A 241 -4.48 14.15 -3.91
C MET A 241 -5.72 13.57 -3.23
N GLN A 242 -6.87 13.61 -3.91
CA GLN A 242 -8.09 12.97 -3.41
C GLN A 242 -7.89 11.46 -3.27
N GLU A 243 -7.41 10.79 -4.31
CA GLU A 243 -7.26 9.34 -4.32
C GLU A 243 -6.20 8.86 -3.31
N THR A 244 -5.05 9.54 -3.26
CA THR A 244 -4.01 9.25 -2.26
C THR A 244 -4.49 9.45 -0.83
N SER A 245 -5.30 10.48 -0.56
CA SER A 245 -5.90 10.70 0.76
C SER A 245 -6.85 9.56 1.15
N LEU A 246 -7.65 9.05 0.20
CA LEU A 246 -8.53 7.90 0.44
C LEU A 246 -7.76 6.62 0.72
N ILE A 247 -6.68 6.35 -0.04
CA ILE A 247 -5.79 5.21 0.18
C ILE A 247 -5.17 5.28 1.58
N LEU A 248 -4.63 6.43 1.97
CA LEU A 248 -4.02 6.62 3.29
C LEU A 248 -5.03 6.46 4.43
N TYR A 249 -6.25 6.98 4.25
CA TYR A 249 -7.33 6.77 5.23
C TYR A 249 -7.67 5.28 5.39
N GLN A 250 -7.84 4.55 4.29
CA GLN A 250 -8.13 3.11 4.35
C GLN A 250 -6.96 2.32 4.95
N LEU A 251 -5.71 2.69 4.62
CA LEU A 251 -4.53 2.09 5.24
C LEU A 251 -4.57 2.24 6.77
N GLN A 252 -4.92 3.42 7.28
CA GLN A 252 -5.06 3.65 8.72
C GLN A 252 -6.18 2.80 9.34
N VAL A 253 -7.31 2.61 8.63
CA VAL A 253 -8.39 1.73 9.10
C VAL A 253 -7.91 0.28 9.19
N VAL A 254 -7.22 -0.22 8.16
CA VAL A 254 -6.70 -1.59 8.08
C VAL A 254 -5.63 -1.85 9.14
N GLN A 255 -4.78 -0.86 9.45
CA GLN A 255 -3.79 -0.94 10.54
C GLN A 255 -4.43 -1.15 11.92
N ASN A 256 -5.69 -0.73 12.11
CA ASN A 256 -6.44 -0.93 13.36
C ASN A 256 -7.22 -2.25 13.39
N THR A 257 -7.24 -3.04 12.32
CA THR A 257 -7.94 -4.34 12.27
C THR A 257 -7.23 -5.37 13.12
N ILE A 258 -7.99 -6.11 13.94
CA ILE A 258 -7.46 -7.03 14.96
C ILE A 258 -6.88 -8.31 14.33
N GLU A 259 -7.54 -8.85 13.30
CA GLU A 259 -7.13 -10.10 12.67
C GLU A 259 -6.11 -9.86 11.54
N PRO A 260 -4.90 -10.45 11.62
CA PRO A 260 -3.83 -10.22 10.64
C PRO A 260 -4.13 -10.79 9.25
N GLU A 261 -4.94 -11.84 9.17
CA GLU A 261 -5.27 -12.53 7.92
C GLU A 261 -6.15 -11.62 7.04
N ASP A 262 -7.19 -11.02 7.63
CA ASP A 262 -8.06 -10.03 6.96
C ASP A 262 -7.30 -8.75 6.59
N ARG A 263 -6.29 -8.40 7.40
CA ARG A 263 -5.43 -7.24 7.16
C ARG A 263 -4.62 -7.39 5.87
N ILE A 264 -4.01 -8.55 5.63
CA ILE A 264 -3.18 -8.79 4.43
C ILE A 264 -4.01 -8.64 3.16
N VAL A 265 -5.19 -9.27 3.11
CA VAL A 265 -6.09 -9.18 1.95
C VAL A 265 -6.48 -7.73 1.67
N SER A 266 -6.84 -6.98 2.71
CA SER A 266 -7.20 -5.56 2.58
C SER A 266 -6.02 -4.69 2.11
N LEU A 267 -4.79 -5.01 2.53
CA LEU A 267 -3.59 -4.30 2.09
C LEU A 267 -3.23 -4.61 0.63
N ASP A 268 -3.43 -5.84 0.17
CA ASP A 268 -3.24 -6.22 -1.23
C ASP A 268 -4.22 -5.46 -2.14
N GLU A 269 -5.49 -5.32 -1.73
CA GLU A 269 -6.48 -4.50 -2.44
C GLU A 269 -6.06 -3.02 -2.51
N LEU A 270 -5.52 -2.47 -1.40
CA LEU A 270 -5.00 -1.10 -1.38
C LEU A 270 -3.77 -0.93 -2.27
N PHE A 271 -2.89 -1.94 -2.33
CA PHE A 271 -1.74 -1.92 -3.23
C PHE A 271 -2.19 -1.87 -4.69
N ILE A 272 -3.15 -2.70 -5.08
CA ILE A 272 -3.74 -2.68 -6.43
C ILE A 272 -4.35 -1.30 -6.74
N ARG A 273 -5.07 -0.71 -5.77
CA ARG A 273 -5.64 0.64 -5.92
C ARG A 273 -4.56 1.70 -6.16
N ALA A 274 -3.45 1.64 -5.43
CA ALA A 274 -2.32 2.54 -5.64
C ALA A 274 -1.62 2.31 -6.99
N GLU A 275 -1.48 1.06 -7.43
CA GLU A 275 -0.94 0.70 -8.75
C GLU A 275 -1.80 1.26 -9.90
N LEU A 276 -3.13 1.14 -9.81
CA LEU A 276 -4.04 1.72 -10.80
C LEU A 276 -3.92 3.25 -10.88
N LEU A 277 -3.74 3.92 -9.74
CA LEU A 277 -3.49 5.36 -9.71
C LEU A 277 -2.14 5.70 -10.36
N TYR A 278 -1.09 4.93 -10.07
CA TYR A 278 0.23 5.07 -10.69
C TYR A 278 0.13 4.99 -12.21
N GLU A 279 -0.49 3.92 -12.74
CA GLU A 279 -0.66 3.70 -14.18
C GLU A 279 -1.47 4.84 -14.81
N THR A 280 -2.55 5.28 -14.15
CA THR A 280 -3.36 6.42 -14.64
C THR A 280 -2.52 7.70 -14.78
N ILE A 281 -1.66 8.00 -13.81
CA ILE A 281 -0.78 9.19 -13.87
C ILE A 281 0.29 9.00 -14.94
N TRP A 282 0.87 7.79 -15.05
CA TRP A 282 1.88 7.45 -16.04
C TRP A 282 1.34 7.60 -17.47
N GLU A 283 0.15 7.06 -17.75
CA GLU A 283 -0.53 7.22 -19.04
C GLU A 283 -0.83 8.70 -19.34
N LYS A 284 -1.29 9.46 -18.34
CA LYS A 284 -1.55 10.90 -18.50
C LYS A 284 -0.28 11.71 -18.75
N ASP A 285 0.87 11.30 -18.20
CA ASP A 285 2.17 11.95 -18.40
C ASP A 285 2.74 11.73 -19.81
N ASN A 286 2.37 10.61 -20.44
CA ASN A 286 2.75 10.25 -21.81
C ASN A 286 4.27 10.40 -22.08
N GLY A 287 5.11 10.11 -21.07
CA GLY A 287 6.57 10.16 -21.16
C GLY A 287 7.19 11.57 -21.16
N THR A 288 6.43 12.62 -20.81
CA THR A 288 6.93 14.01 -20.78
C THR A 288 7.68 14.37 -19.50
N GLY A 289 7.48 13.62 -18.43
CA GLY A 289 8.00 13.87 -17.10
C GLY A 289 7.39 15.09 -16.39
N ALA A 290 6.29 15.64 -16.89
CA ALA A 290 5.58 16.77 -16.27
C ALA A 290 4.94 16.41 -14.91
N LEU A 291 4.55 15.15 -14.74
CA LEU A 291 3.86 14.61 -13.57
C LEU A 291 4.78 13.79 -12.65
N HIS A 292 6.11 13.87 -12.83
CA HIS A 292 7.07 13.07 -12.09
C HIS A 292 6.92 13.18 -10.56
N ASP A 293 6.64 14.38 -10.03
CA ASP A 293 6.38 14.62 -8.62
C ASP A 293 5.14 13.87 -8.09
N LEU A 294 4.08 13.77 -8.90
CA LEU A 294 2.88 13.01 -8.55
C LEU A 294 3.18 11.51 -8.56
N VAL A 295 3.93 11.05 -9.56
CA VAL A 295 4.38 9.65 -9.67
C VAL A 295 5.19 9.24 -8.44
N GLU A 296 6.16 10.06 -8.02
CA GLU A 296 6.97 9.79 -6.82
C GLU A 296 6.13 9.79 -5.53
N THR A 297 5.09 10.64 -5.47
CA THR A 297 4.16 10.64 -4.34
C THR A 297 3.42 9.30 -4.23
N VAL A 298 2.89 8.77 -5.34
CA VAL A 298 2.19 7.48 -5.35
C VAL A 298 3.13 6.32 -5.02
N LYS A 299 4.36 6.31 -5.58
CA LYS A 299 5.37 5.29 -5.23
C LYS A 299 5.70 5.26 -3.74
N SER A 300 5.78 6.42 -3.09
CA SER A 300 6.01 6.50 -1.64
C SER A 300 4.89 5.80 -0.85
N ILE A 301 3.64 5.96 -1.29
CA ILE A 301 2.47 5.29 -0.68
C ILE A 301 2.53 3.78 -0.94
N GLN A 302 2.84 3.36 -2.16
CA GLN A 302 3.02 1.94 -2.51
C GLN A 302 4.07 1.27 -1.62
N ASN A 303 5.23 1.91 -1.45
CA ASN A 303 6.28 1.40 -0.57
C ASN A 303 5.79 1.26 0.88
N THR A 304 5.02 2.24 1.37
CA THR A 304 4.42 2.19 2.71
C THR A 304 3.47 0.99 2.86
N ILE A 305 2.61 0.74 1.86
CA ILE A 305 1.68 -0.41 1.87
C ILE A 305 2.47 -1.73 1.84
N VAL A 306 3.48 -1.83 0.97
CA VAL A 306 4.34 -3.02 0.86
C VAL A 306 5.03 -3.34 2.19
N ASP A 307 5.53 -2.33 2.90
CA ASP A 307 6.17 -2.52 4.19
C ASP A 307 5.16 -2.95 5.28
N GLU A 308 3.93 -2.44 5.26
CA GLU A 308 2.84 -2.91 6.14
C GLU A 308 2.43 -4.36 5.82
N ILE A 309 2.41 -4.76 4.55
CA ILE A 309 2.16 -6.16 4.15
C ILE A 309 3.24 -7.08 4.74
N LYS A 310 4.52 -6.73 4.55
CA LYS A 310 5.64 -7.50 5.11
C LYS A 310 5.55 -7.60 6.63
N PHE A 311 5.17 -6.51 7.30
CA PHE A 311 4.97 -6.50 8.74
C PHE A 311 3.84 -7.45 9.18
N SER A 312 2.69 -7.39 8.51
CA SER A 312 1.53 -8.24 8.79
C SER A 312 1.83 -9.73 8.54
N GLN A 313 2.61 -10.05 7.51
CA GLN A 313 3.08 -11.41 7.23
C GLN A 313 3.98 -11.95 8.34
N ARG A 314 4.89 -11.13 8.89
CA ARG A 314 5.75 -11.52 10.02
C ARG A 314 4.94 -11.86 11.26
N ILE A 315 3.95 -11.02 11.60
CA ILE A 315 3.05 -11.26 12.73
C ILE A 315 2.29 -12.58 12.54
N THR A 316 1.76 -12.82 11.35
CA THR A 316 0.99 -14.04 11.05
C THR A 316 1.86 -15.29 11.19
N ALA A 317 3.09 -15.26 10.65
CA ALA A 317 4.03 -16.36 10.78
C ALA A 317 4.45 -16.64 12.24
N GLU A 318 4.63 -15.59 13.06
CA GLU A 318 4.91 -15.75 14.49
C GLU A 318 3.71 -16.33 15.26
N LYS A 319 2.49 -15.86 14.99
CA LYS A 319 1.26 -16.43 15.57
C LYS A 319 1.11 -17.91 15.23
N GLU A 320 1.37 -18.30 13.99
CA GLU A 320 1.30 -19.71 13.57
C GLU A 320 2.36 -20.57 14.28
N LYS A 321 3.59 -20.06 14.44
CA LYS A 321 4.63 -20.74 15.24
C LYS A 321 4.21 -20.92 16.70
N MET A 322 3.64 -19.88 17.32
CA MET A 322 3.15 -19.96 18.70
C MET A 322 2.01 -20.98 18.84
N ARG A 323 1.03 -20.97 17.91
CA ARG A 323 -0.06 -21.96 17.88
C ARG A 323 0.47 -23.40 17.78
N LYS A 324 1.48 -23.65 16.93
CA LYS A 324 2.13 -24.97 16.81
C LYS A 324 2.82 -25.39 18.11
N GLN A 325 3.54 -24.48 18.77
CA GLN A 325 4.20 -24.76 20.04
C GLN A 325 3.19 -25.04 21.16
N GLU A 326 2.09 -24.28 21.22
CA GLU A 326 1.03 -24.47 22.21
C GLU A 326 0.32 -25.81 22.01
N ALA A 327 -0.04 -26.15 20.77
CA ALA A 327 -0.62 -27.45 20.44
C ALA A 327 0.33 -28.62 20.80
N GLU A 328 1.64 -28.47 20.59
CA GLU A 328 2.61 -29.49 21.01
C GLU A 328 2.71 -29.62 22.53
N ARG A 329 2.71 -28.50 23.27
CA ARG A 329 2.69 -28.50 24.74
C ARG A 329 1.42 -29.15 25.27
N GLU A 330 0.27 -28.81 24.70
CA GLU A 330 -1.02 -29.39 25.08
C GLU A 330 -1.05 -30.90 24.80
N ARG A 331 -0.50 -31.35 23.66
CA ARG A 331 -0.35 -32.77 23.35
C ARG A 331 0.51 -33.50 24.38
N LYS A 332 1.69 -32.95 24.71
CA LYS A 332 2.59 -33.52 25.73
C LYS A 332 1.91 -33.57 27.09
N TYR A 333 1.19 -32.52 27.49
CA TYR A 333 0.45 -32.48 28.74
C TYR A 333 -0.67 -33.53 28.79
N LYS A 334 -1.42 -33.70 27.70
CA LYS A 334 -2.46 -34.74 27.57
C LYS A 334 -1.88 -36.15 27.64
N GLU A 335 -0.74 -36.39 26.99
CA GLU A 335 -0.01 -37.67 27.07
C GLU A 335 0.47 -37.97 28.49
N GLU A 336 1.03 -36.98 29.19
CA GLU A 336 1.48 -37.11 30.58
C GLU A 336 0.29 -37.39 31.53
N LEU A 337 -0.81 -36.66 31.39
CA LEU A 337 -2.01 -36.87 32.19
C LEU A 337 -2.60 -38.27 31.96
N LYS A 338 -2.53 -38.78 30.72
CA LYS A 338 -2.95 -40.15 30.40
C LYS A 338 -2.06 -41.19 31.09
N ARG A 339 -0.74 -41.02 31.05
CA ARG A 339 0.21 -41.90 31.76
C ARG A 339 -0.05 -41.93 33.26
N GLN A 340 -0.24 -40.76 33.88
CA GLN A 340 -0.53 -40.67 35.31
C GLN A 340 -1.85 -41.38 35.68
N ARG A 341 -2.88 -41.30 34.82
CA ARG A 341 -4.13 -42.04 35.01
C ARG A 341 -3.91 -43.55 34.92
N GLU A 342 -3.18 -44.02 33.90
CA GLU A 342 -2.87 -45.44 33.72
C GLU A 342 -2.04 -46.00 34.89
N GLU A 343 -1.05 -45.25 35.39
CA GLU A 343 -0.27 -45.61 36.58
C GLU A 343 -1.13 -45.67 37.85
N TYR A 344 -2.01 -44.69 38.03
CA TYR A 344 -2.93 -44.66 39.18
C TYR A 344 -3.92 -45.83 39.15
N GLU A 345 -4.48 -46.17 37.98
CA GLU A 345 -5.33 -47.34 37.80
C GLU A 345 -4.58 -48.65 38.09
N LEU A 346 -3.34 -48.77 37.63
CA LEU A 346 -2.50 -49.93 37.92
C LEU A 346 -2.24 -50.06 39.42
N ARG A 347 -1.97 -48.94 40.11
CA ARG A 347 -1.77 -48.92 41.57
C ARG A 347 -3.02 -49.38 42.32
N ILE A 348 -4.20 -48.88 41.95
CA ILE A 348 -5.47 -49.34 42.52
C ILE A 348 -5.66 -50.84 42.30
N LYS A 349 -5.32 -51.35 41.11
CA LYS A 349 -5.43 -52.78 40.81
C LYS A 349 -4.47 -53.62 41.66
N GLN A 350 -3.24 -53.16 41.87
CA GLN A 350 -2.26 -53.82 42.75
C GLN A 350 -2.73 -53.83 44.20
N GLU A 351 -3.19 -52.69 44.73
CA GLU A 351 -3.75 -52.59 46.08
C GLU A 351 -4.92 -53.57 46.29
N ARG A 352 -5.84 -53.67 45.31
CA ARG A 352 -6.94 -54.66 45.35
C ARG A 352 -6.45 -56.10 45.41
N MET A 353 -5.44 -56.46 44.61
CA MET A 353 -4.86 -57.82 44.61
C MET A 353 -4.15 -58.13 45.93
N GLU A 354 -3.45 -57.15 46.52
CA GLU A 354 -2.84 -57.33 47.84
C GLU A 354 -3.87 -57.51 48.95
N ASP A 355 -4.96 -56.73 48.91
CA ASP A 355 -6.08 -56.89 49.84
C ASP A 355 -6.75 -58.26 49.72
N GLU A 356 -6.93 -58.77 48.50
CA GLU A 356 -7.44 -60.13 48.27
C GLU A 356 -6.49 -61.19 48.84
N ARG A 357 -5.18 -61.08 48.59
CA ARG A 357 -4.17 -61.97 49.19
C ARG A 357 -4.18 -61.94 50.71
N ARG A 358 -4.32 -60.75 51.32
CA ARG A 358 -4.42 -60.61 52.78
C ARG A 358 -5.67 -61.32 53.32
N LYS A 359 -6.82 -61.14 52.67
CA LYS A 359 -8.08 -61.82 53.05
C LYS A 359 -7.95 -63.34 52.92
N GLU A 360 -7.27 -63.83 51.88
CA GLU A 360 -7.06 -65.26 51.68
C GLU A 360 -6.12 -65.86 52.72
N LEU A 361 -5.01 -65.18 53.05
CA LEU A 361 -4.12 -65.58 54.13
C LEU A 361 -4.85 -65.63 55.48
N GLN A 362 -5.71 -64.65 55.76
CA GLN A 362 -6.53 -64.62 56.96
C GLN A 362 -7.49 -65.82 57.02
N ARG A 363 -8.16 -66.15 55.90
CA ARG A 363 -9.01 -67.36 55.81
C ARG A 363 -8.23 -68.65 56.04
N GLN A 364 -6.99 -68.75 55.53
CA GLN A 364 -6.13 -69.90 55.76
C GLN A 364 -5.73 -70.03 57.24
N GLN A 365 -5.36 -68.92 57.89
CA GLN A 365 -5.04 -68.90 59.32
C GLN A 365 -6.26 -69.29 60.18
N GLU A 366 -7.44 -68.77 59.86
CA GLU A 366 -8.68 -69.16 60.54
C GLU A 366 -9.00 -70.64 60.37
N LYS A 367 -8.80 -71.20 59.17
CA LYS A 367 -8.99 -72.62 58.90
C LYS A 367 -8.01 -73.48 59.71
N GLN A 368 -6.72 -73.14 59.71
CA GLN A 368 -5.71 -73.84 60.52
C GLN A 368 -6.03 -73.78 62.02
N MET A 369 -6.50 -72.63 62.51
CA MET A 369 -6.93 -72.48 63.91
C MET A 369 -8.14 -73.36 64.24
N ARG A 370 -9.13 -73.45 63.34
CA ARG A 370 -10.28 -74.35 63.52
C ARG A 370 -9.86 -75.81 63.53
N GLU A 371 -9.00 -76.24 62.60
CA GLU A 371 -8.48 -77.61 62.56
C GLU A 371 -7.68 -77.95 63.83
N LEU A 372 -6.85 -77.02 64.33
CA LEU A 372 -6.12 -77.19 65.58
C LEU A 372 -7.07 -77.29 66.79
N GLN A 373 -8.10 -76.46 66.84
CA GLN A 373 -9.12 -76.51 67.90
C GLN A 373 -9.89 -77.83 67.86
N GLU A 374 -10.24 -78.33 66.68
CA GLU A 374 -10.94 -79.60 66.51
C GLU A 374 -10.05 -80.78 66.92
N ARG A 375 -8.75 -80.74 66.58
CA ARG A 375 -7.79 -81.76 67.01
C ARG A 375 -7.63 -81.79 68.53
N ARG A 376 -7.48 -80.62 69.17
CA ARG A 376 -7.46 -80.49 70.63
C ARG A 376 -8.78 -80.90 71.29
N ARG A 377 -9.91 -80.82 70.58
CA ARG A 377 -11.21 -81.31 71.07
C ARG A 377 -11.23 -82.84 71.05
N LYS A 378 -10.80 -83.46 69.95
CA LYS A 378 -10.69 -84.93 69.82
C LYS A 378 -9.70 -85.54 70.81
N GLU A 379 -8.54 -84.91 71.01
CA GLU A 379 -7.54 -85.31 72.01
C GLU A 379 -8.16 -85.29 73.43
N ARG A 380 -8.88 -84.23 73.81
CA ARG A 380 -9.60 -84.16 75.09
C ARG A 380 -10.72 -85.21 75.23
N GLU A 381 -11.49 -85.45 74.18
CA GLU A 381 -12.52 -86.50 74.16
C GLU A 381 -11.91 -87.91 74.24
N GLU A 382 -10.68 -88.13 73.75
CA GLU A 382 -9.92 -89.37 73.93
C GLU A 382 -9.35 -89.52 75.34
N GLU A 383 -8.79 -88.46 75.91
CA GLU A 383 -8.32 -88.43 77.30
C GLU A 383 -9.47 -88.72 78.28
N GLU A 384 -10.63 -88.08 78.11
CA GLU A 384 -11.83 -88.37 78.91
C GLU A 384 -12.27 -89.83 78.79
N ARG A 385 -12.24 -90.40 77.58
CA ARG A 385 -12.56 -91.82 77.36
C ARG A 385 -11.56 -92.77 78.03
N GLN A 386 -10.27 -92.42 78.06
CA GLN A 386 -9.27 -93.20 78.78
C GLN A 386 -9.49 -93.12 80.29
N LEU A 387 -9.74 -91.91 80.82
CA LEU A 387 -10.05 -91.69 82.23
C LEU A 387 -11.28 -92.50 82.67
N TYR A 388 -12.31 -92.53 81.83
CA TYR A 388 -13.53 -93.30 82.08
C TYR A 388 -13.27 -94.81 82.18
N LYS A 389 -12.43 -95.36 81.29
CA LYS A 389 -12.01 -96.77 81.32
C LYS A 389 -11.17 -97.10 82.55
N GLU A 390 -10.37 -96.15 83.02
CA GLU A 390 -9.53 -96.32 84.21
C GLU A 390 -10.39 -96.35 85.49
N MET A 391 -11.36 -95.44 85.61
CA MET A 391 -12.35 -95.46 86.68
C MET A 391 -13.18 -96.76 86.68
N GLU A 392 -13.50 -97.29 85.51
CA GLU A 392 -14.26 -98.55 85.39
C GLU A 392 -13.45 -99.75 85.92
N ARG A 393 -12.14 -99.79 85.63
CA ARG A 393 -11.21 -100.80 86.16
C ARG A 393 -11.03 -100.67 87.68
N GLU A 394 -10.98 -99.46 88.21
CA GLU A 394 -10.93 -99.24 89.66
C GLU A 394 -12.22 -99.70 90.36
N ARG A 395 -13.39 -99.39 89.79
CA ARG A 395 -14.67 -99.89 90.29
C ARG A 395 -14.74 -101.41 90.29
N GLU A 396 -14.19 -102.05 89.25
CA GLU A 396 -14.14 -103.50 89.16
C GLU A 396 -13.19 -104.12 90.21
N LYS A 397 -12.06 -103.46 90.51
CA LYS A 397 -11.15 -103.85 91.61
C LYS A 397 -11.83 -103.73 92.97
N GLN A 398 -12.49 -102.60 93.24
CA GLN A 398 -13.24 -102.40 94.49
C GLN A 398 -14.35 -103.44 94.66
N ARG A 399 -15.03 -103.82 93.56
CA ARG A 399 -16.06 -104.85 93.57
C ARG A 399 -15.50 -106.23 93.94
N LYS A 400 -14.30 -106.56 93.46
CA LYS A 400 -13.58 -107.81 93.80
C LYS A 400 -13.08 -107.82 95.24
N GLU A 401 -12.63 -106.68 95.78
CA GLU A 401 -12.24 -106.55 97.20
C GLU A 401 -13.45 -106.70 98.14
N VAL A 402 -14.62 -106.16 97.77
CA VAL A 402 -15.86 -106.34 98.53
C VAL A 402 -16.29 -107.82 98.53
N GLU A 403 -16.21 -108.52 97.40
CA GLU A 403 -16.49 -109.97 97.33
C GLU A 403 -15.51 -110.81 98.18
N GLU A 404 -14.25 -110.39 98.30
CA GLU A 404 -13.25 -111.07 99.14
C GLU A 404 -13.48 -110.82 100.64
N LEU A 405 -13.90 -109.60 101.02
CA LEU A 405 -14.35 -109.26 102.36
C LEU A 405 -15.58 -110.06 102.79
N GLU A 406 -16.55 -110.26 101.89
CA GLU A 406 -17.72 -111.10 102.16
C GLU A 406 -17.37 -112.59 102.35
N ARG A 407 -16.36 -113.10 101.63
CA ARG A 407 -15.84 -114.47 101.87
C ARG A 407 -15.17 -114.59 103.25
N ARG A 408 -14.39 -113.60 103.67
CA ARG A 408 -13.76 -113.57 105.00
C ARG A 408 -14.79 -113.46 106.12
N TYR A 409 -15.87 -112.70 105.92
CA TYR A 409 -16.97 -112.61 106.88
C TYR A 409 -17.75 -113.93 107.01
N LYS A 410 -17.97 -114.66 105.90
CA LYS A 410 -18.60 -115.99 105.93
C LYS A 410 -17.73 -117.06 106.57
N ALA A 411 -16.40 -116.99 106.41
CA ALA A 411 -15.46 -117.90 107.07
C ALA A 411 -15.39 -117.67 108.59
N ALA A 412 -15.42 -116.41 109.05
CA ALA A 412 -15.42 -116.06 110.47
C ALA A 412 -16.73 -116.42 111.21
N LYS A 413 -17.81 -116.77 110.49
CA LYS A 413 -19.11 -117.15 111.08
C LYS A 413 -19.27 -118.67 111.28
N ALA A 414 -18.33 -119.48 110.80
CA ALA A 414 -18.39 -120.94 110.89
C ALA A 414 -17.55 -121.54 112.04
N GLU A 415 -16.67 -120.76 112.68
CA GLU A 415 -15.92 -121.18 113.87
C GLU A 415 -16.53 -120.53 115.11
N ASN A 416 -17.60 -121.18 115.57
CA ASN A 416 -18.26 -120.96 116.84
C ASN A 416 -18.17 -122.27 117.61
N ASP A 417 -17.21 -122.38 118.53
CA ASP A 417 -17.38 -123.10 119.80
C ASP A 417 -16.37 -122.58 120.83
N GLU A 418 -16.88 -122.31 122.03
CA GLU A 418 -16.22 -121.76 123.23
C GLU A 418 -15.90 -120.24 123.26
N GLY A 419 -16.88 -119.48 123.76
CA GLY A 419 -16.67 -118.72 124.99
C GLY A 419 -16.07 -117.32 124.87
N ILE A 420 -16.96 -116.32 125.01
CA ILE A 420 -16.82 -115.03 125.73
C ILE A 420 -17.42 -113.89 124.88
N PHE A 421 -18.75 -113.91 124.82
CA PHE A 421 -19.56 -112.74 124.55
C PHE A 421 -19.65 -111.89 125.82
N THR A 422 -18.52 -111.43 126.37
CA THR A 422 -18.51 -110.60 127.60
C THR A 422 -17.25 -109.75 127.78
N LYS A 423 -16.92 -108.94 126.77
CA LYS A 423 -16.43 -107.56 126.96
C LYS A 423 -17.13 -106.68 125.94
N VAL A 424 -18.45 -106.57 126.02
CA VAL A 424 -19.09 -105.47 126.77
C VAL A 424 -18.37 -104.14 126.53
N VAL A 425 -18.81 -103.47 125.46
CA VAL A 425 -19.37 -102.12 125.54
C VAL A 425 -18.50 -101.13 126.33
N LYS A 426 -17.48 -100.56 125.69
CA LYS A 426 -16.97 -99.19 125.92
C LYS A 426 -16.23 -98.70 124.66
N ALA A 427 -16.94 -98.07 123.72
CA ALA A 427 -16.44 -97.04 122.77
C ALA A 427 -17.39 -96.80 121.56
N VAL A 428 -18.67 -97.13 121.66
CA VAL A 428 -19.67 -96.49 120.78
C VAL A 428 -20.08 -95.18 121.45
N THR A 429 -19.95 -94.11 120.68
CA THR A 429 -20.26 -92.69 120.95
C THR A 429 -19.18 -91.89 121.69
N TRP A 430 -18.55 -90.94 120.97
CA TRP A 430 -18.69 -89.49 121.21
C TRP A 430 -17.58 -88.74 120.45
N PRO A 431 -17.85 -87.88 119.45
CA PRO A 431 -19.14 -87.50 118.82
C PRO A 431 -19.06 -87.49 117.25
N PHE A 432 -20.13 -87.65 116.45
CA PHE A 432 -21.29 -86.78 116.18
C PHE A 432 -20.98 -85.29 115.91
N ARG A 433 -21.33 -84.83 114.68
CA ARG A 433 -21.64 -83.45 114.28
C ARG A 433 -20.50 -82.42 114.19
N LYS A 434 -19.88 -82.37 113.00
CA LYS A 434 -19.35 -81.19 112.26
C LYS A 434 -18.77 -81.77 110.95
N LEU A 435 -19.10 -81.46 109.72
CA LEU A 435 -19.72 -80.33 109.06
C LEU A 435 -20.70 -80.87 108.00
N PHE A 436 -22.00 -80.63 108.16
CA PHE A 436 -22.80 -80.27 107.00
C PHE A 436 -22.23 -78.94 106.51
N GLY A 437 -21.66 -78.94 105.31
CA GLY A 437 -21.24 -77.75 104.58
C GLY A 437 -22.02 -77.69 103.28
N LEU A 438 -23.30 -77.37 103.39
CA LEU A 438 -23.98 -76.61 102.35
C LEU A 438 -23.31 -75.24 102.33
N ASP A 439 -22.63 -74.93 101.24
CA ASP A 439 -23.03 -73.85 100.33
C ASP A 439 -22.63 -74.23 98.90
#